data_AF-A0A7K7WBE9-F1
#
_entry.id   AF-A0A7K7WBE9-F1
#
_cell.length_a   1.000
_cell.length_b   1.000
_cell.length_c   1.000
_cell.angle_alpha   90.00
_cell.angle_beta   90.00
_cell.angle_gamma   90.00
#
_symmetry.space_group_name_H-M   'P 1'
#
loop_
_entity.id
_entity.type
_entity.pdbx_description
1 polymer ?
#
loop_
_entity_poly.entity_id
_entity_poly.type
_entity_poly.pdbx_seq_one_letter_code
_entity_poly.pdbx_strand_id
1 'polypeptide(L)'
;FFLSLQQDVIAGFLYAILILIVFHPVVDLIDNFNLTYKYAPLIIISTTFEMAAMEKIEEQFGRLCIAKRSVLSEEPAYLLDIDISKPAQSESSHFVAVSCSNQSIRIYNRATLTFLREYRSRPGMLNGVRFAHTHESVVFSACTDGTVKCWDVRLATQKAVQIFSGYPSNVFISFDINCSDLIICAGTEKVEKDTFLVFWDARGDTNCVSKSKEPLGVYSESHNDDITRICFHPTKPNLVVSGSTDGLVNVFDINKDNEDDALISTCNSDSSVSFIGWSGKDYKQVYCMTHDEGFSWWDLAQLDTEEPITLLHVLDVREAVCIENDSLNYLVGGLYHEKADTLLLIGGTSTGSIHVISCGRDGLSVVGALRGGHAAAVRSFCWDVADESLLTGAEDAQLLLWKPGAAERSLAKKASLKTASAVQKRVRVHSTCLRSSKK
;
A
#
# COMPACT_ATOMS: atom_id res chain seq x y z
N PHE A 1 -16.66 -48.66 39.79
CA PHE A 1 -16.40 -49.17 38.42
C PHE A 1 -17.69 -49.27 37.61
N PHE A 2 -18.68 -50.10 37.98
CA PHE A 2 -19.97 -50.15 37.27
C PHE A 2 -20.76 -48.82 37.28
N LEU A 3 -20.75 -48.09 38.40
CA LEU A 3 -21.40 -46.78 38.52
C LEU A 3 -20.73 -45.66 37.71
N SER A 4 -19.40 -45.70 37.52
CA SER A 4 -18.71 -44.68 36.72
C SER A 4 -18.91 -44.92 35.22
N LEU A 5 -18.90 -46.19 34.79
CA LEU A 5 -19.18 -46.55 33.40
C LEU A 5 -20.59 -46.12 32.96
N GLN A 6 -21.58 -46.24 33.86
CA GLN A 6 -22.95 -45.85 33.60
C GLN A 6 -23.11 -44.32 33.50
N GLN A 7 -22.30 -43.57 34.24
CA GLN A 7 -22.31 -42.11 34.24
C GLN A 7 -21.68 -41.52 32.98
N ASP A 8 -20.60 -42.13 32.47
CA ASP A 8 -19.98 -41.75 31.20
C ASP A 8 -20.87 -42.05 29.99
N VAL A 9 -21.61 -43.17 30.01
CA VAL A 9 -22.59 -43.51 28.96
C VAL A 9 -23.76 -42.53 28.95
N ILE A 10 -24.27 -42.13 30.12
CA ILE A 10 -25.33 -41.12 30.22
C ILE A 10 -24.82 -39.76 29.77
N ALA A 11 -23.60 -39.36 30.13
CA ALA A 11 -22.98 -38.12 29.67
C ALA A 11 -22.82 -38.10 28.14
N GLY A 12 -22.34 -39.20 27.55
CA GLY A 12 -22.22 -39.33 26.09
C GLY A 12 -23.57 -39.26 25.37
N PHE A 13 -24.61 -39.89 25.93
CA PHE A 13 -25.97 -39.83 25.37
C PHE A 13 -26.57 -38.42 25.44
N LEU A 14 -26.36 -37.71 26.55
CA LEU A 14 -26.79 -36.31 26.69
C LEU A 14 -26.02 -35.38 25.75
N TYR A 15 -24.72 -35.63 25.54
CA TYR A 15 -23.91 -34.87 24.58
C TYR A 15 -24.39 -35.09 23.14
N ALA A 16 -24.75 -36.32 22.78
CA ALA A 16 -25.30 -36.63 21.46
C ALA A 16 -26.67 -35.96 21.24
N ILE A 17 -27.54 -35.94 22.25
CA ILE A 17 -28.82 -35.21 22.20
C ILE A 17 -28.59 -33.71 22.06
N LEU A 18 -27.62 -33.15 22.79
CA LEU A 18 -27.28 -31.73 22.71
C LEU A 18 -26.78 -31.35 21.31
N ILE A 19 -25.89 -32.15 20.72
CA ILE A 19 -25.44 -31.97 19.33
C ILE A 19 -26.63 -32.03 18.38
N LEU A 20 -27.49 -33.04 18.50
CA LEU A 20 -28.69 -33.14 17.66
C LEU A 20 -29.60 -31.91 17.80
N ILE A 21 -29.92 -31.46 19.01
CA ILE A 21 -30.80 -30.30 19.21
C ILE A 21 -30.19 -29.01 18.65
N VAL A 22 -28.88 -28.83 18.80
CA VAL A 22 -28.17 -27.63 18.33
C VAL A 22 -28.03 -27.61 16.82
N PHE A 23 -27.73 -28.76 16.20
CA PHE A 23 -27.41 -28.82 14.77
C PHE A 23 -28.58 -29.24 13.87
N HIS A 24 -29.62 -29.91 14.38
CA HIS A 24 -30.78 -30.36 13.58
C HIS A 24 -31.52 -29.21 12.87
N PRO A 25 -31.74 -28.03 13.47
CA PRO A 25 -32.37 -26.90 12.76
C PRO A 25 -31.53 -26.41 11.57
N VAL A 26 -30.20 -26.50 11.68
CA VAL A 26 -29.26 -26.11 10.63
C VAL A 26 -29.21 -27.16 9.53
N VAL A 27 -29.20 -28.44 9.90
CA VAL A 27 -29.22 -29.57 8.95
C VAL A 27 -30.52 -29.58 8.15
N ASP A 28 -31.68 -29.41 8.79
CA ASP A 28 -32.96 -29.34 8.10
C ASP A 28 -33.03 -28.15 7.13
N LEU A 29 -32.44 -27.01 7.51
CA LEU A 29 -32.39 -25.82 6.66
C LEU A 29 -31.51 -26.08 5.42
N ILE A 30 -30.35 -26.70 5.61
CA ILE A 30 -29.42 -27.07 4.53
C ILE A 30 -30.05 -28.13 3.61
N ASP A 31 -30.74 -29.13 4.17
CA ASP A 31 -31.41 -30.17 3.40
C ASP A 31 -32.58 -29.59 2.59
N ASN A 32 -33.40 -28.72 3.19
CA ASN A 32 -34.44 -28.01 2.45
C ASN A 32 -33.86 -27.12 1.35
N PHE A 33 -32.76 -26.40 1.62
CA PHE A 33 -32.07 -25.58 0.61
C PHE A 33 -31.53 -26.44 -0.55
N ASN A 34 -30.89 -27.57 -0.23
CA ASN A 34 -30.38 -28.55 -1.21
C ASN A 34 -31.49 -29.15 -2.09
N LEU A 35 -32.66 -29.41 -1.52
CA LEU A 35 -33.81 -29.95 -2.25
C LEU A 35 -34.54 -28.88 -3.07
N THR A 36 -34.51 -27.62 -2.63
CA THR A 36 -35.26 -26.52 -3.26
C THR A 36 -34.51 -25.90 -4.43
N TYR A 37 -33.17 -25.80 -4.36
CA TYR A 37 -32.37 -25.13 -5.37
C TYR A 37 -31.43 -26.10 -6.08
N LYS A 38 -31.59 -26.23 -7.40
CA LYS A 38 -30.78 -27.13 -8.26
C LYS A 38 -29.26 -26.93 -8.13
N TYR A 39 -28.82 -25.71 -7.78
CA TYR A 39 -27.42 -25.35 -7.60
C TYR A 39 -27.00 -25.20 -6.13
N ALA A 40 -27.86 -25.52 -5.16
CA ALA A 40 -27.55 -25.40 -3.74
C ALA A 40 -26.25 -26.11 -3.32
N PRO A 41 -25.93 -27.34 -3.79
CA PRO A 41 -24.65 -27.96 -3.46
C PRO A 41 -23.43 -27.14 -3.92
N LEU A 42 -23.51 -26.50 -5.08
CA LEU A 42 -22.43 -25.63 -5.60
C LEU A 42 -22.30 -24.34 -4.78
N ILE A 43 -23.42 -23.75 -4.36
CA ILE A 43 -23.44 -22.55 -3.53
C ILE A 43 -22.86 -22.84 -2.13
N ILE A 44 -23.22 -23.98 -1.53
CA ILE A 44 -22.66 -24.42 -0.23
C ILE A 44 -21.15 -24.67 -0.35
N ILE A 45 -20.69 -25.33 -1.41
CA ILE A 45 -19.25 -25.55 -1.63
C ILE A 45 -18.52 -24.21 -1.85
N SER A 46 -19.10 -23.27 -2.60
CA SER A 46 -18.50 -21.95 -2.83
C SER A 46 -18.35 -21.17 -1.53
N THR A 47 -19.42 -21.07 -0.74
CA THR A 47 -19.43 -20.32 0.53
C THR A 47 -18.51 -20.95 1.58
N THR A 48 -18.46 -22.28 1.68
CA THR A 48 -17.51 -22.96 2.57
C THR A 48 -16.05 -22.76 2.16
N PHE A 49 -15.76 -22.68 0.86
CA PHE A 49 -14.42 -22.37 0.36
C PHE A 49 -14.02 -20.92 0.68
N GLU A 50 -14.92 -19.96 0.50
CA GLU A 50 -14.71 -18.56 0.88
C GLU A 50 -14.46 -18.40 2.38
N MET A 51 -15.26 -19.07 3.22
CA MET A 51 -15.04 -19.08 4.67
C MET A 51 -13.67 -19.65 5.06
N ALA A 52 -13.29 -20.80 4.47
CA ALA A 52 -11.99 -21.40 4.74
C ALA A 52 -10.81 -20.55 4.24
N ALA A 53 -10.99 -19.83 3.13
CA ALA A 53 -10.00 -18.87 2.65
C ALA A 53 -9.86 -17.69 3.62
N MET A 54 -10.96 -17.17 4.14
CA MET A 54 -10.97 -16.09 5.12
C MET A 54 -10.24 -16.48 6.42
N GLU A 55 -10.58 -17.64 7.00
CA GLU A 55 -9.92 -18.15 8.21
C GLU A 55 -8.40 -18.27 8.01
N LYS A 56 -7.97 -18.65 6.80
CA LYS A 56 -6.54 -18.75 6.47
C LYS A 56 -5.86 -17.39 6.37
N ILE A 57 -6.52 -16.37 5.83
CA ILE A 57 -5.99 -14.99 5.81
C ILE A 57 -5.90 -14.44 7.24
N GLU A 58 -6.94 -14.63 8.05
CA GLU A 58 -6.95 -14.24 9.46
C GLU A 58 -5.81 -14.92 10.23
N GLU A 59 -5.59 -16.21 10.03
CA GLU A 59 -4.45 -16.91 10.62
C GLU A 59 -3.11 -16.35 10.13
N GLN A 60 -2.99 -16.08 8.82
CA GLN A 60 -1.76 -15.57 8.22
C GLN A 60 -1.37 -14.19 8.78
N PHE A 61 -2.29 -13.23 8.76
CA PHE A 61 -2.06 -11.88 9.29
C PHE A 61 -1.98 -11.87 10.81
N GLY A 62 -2.76 -12.71 11.50
CA GLY A 62 -2.69 -12.86 12.96
C GLY A 62 -1.36 -13.44 13.46
N ARG A 63 -0.62 -14.15 12.61
CA ARG A 63 0.71 -14.68 12.91
C ARG A 63 1.85 -13.70 12.62
N LEU A 64 1.58 -12.55 11.98
CA LEU A 64 2.60 -11.57 11.66
C LEU A 64 3.13 -10.92 12.94
N CYS A 65 4.42 -11.11 13.18
CA CYS A 65 5.16 -10.49 14.27
C CYS A 65 6.34 -9.69 13.71
N ILE A 66 6.81 -8.72 14.48
CA ILE A 66 7.95 -7.89 14.09
C ILE A 66 9.21 -8.75 14.04
N ALA A 67 9.71 -8.97 12.83
CA ALA A 67 10.94 -9.71 12.57
C ALA A 67 12.18 -8.80 12.64
N LYS A 68 12.08 -7.60 12.08
CA LYS A 68 13.17 -6.62 12.02
C LYS A 68 12.65 -5.19 12.12
N ARG A 69 13.53 -4.33 12.61
CA ARG A 69 13.38 -2.87 12.60
C ARG A 69 14.63 -2.26 11.98
N SER A 70 14.47 -1.28 11.10
CA SER A 70 15.60 -0.49 10.65
C SER A 70 16.21 0.31 11.81
N VAL A 71 17.50 0.57 11.73
CA VAL A 71 18.17 1.50 12.65
C VAL A 71 17.69 2.92 12.35
N LEU A 72 17.40 3.70 13.40
CA LEU A 72 17.05 5.11 13.26
C LEU A 72 18.22 5.89 12.65
N SER A 73 17.92 6.69 11.63
CA SER A 73 18.89 7.62 11.05
C SER A 73 19.20 8.77 12.02
N GLU A 74 20.40 9.34 11.92
CA GLU A 74 20.79 10.54 12.67
C GLU A 74 19.89 11.73 12.32
N GLU A 75 19.43 11.80 11.06
CA GLU A 75 18.43 12.75 10.58
C GLU A 75 17.13 11.98 10.30
N PRO A 76 16.21 11.88 11.28
CA PRO A 76 14.95 11.17 11.11
C PRO A 76 14.09 11.88 10.06
N ALA A 77 13.46 11.08 9.20
CA ALA A 77 12.57 11.54 8.15
C ALA A 77 11.40 10.56 8.07
N TYR A 78 10.22 11.06 7.75
CA TYR A 78 9.02 10.25 7.59
C TYR A 78 9.18 9.35 6.36
N LEU A 79 8.75 8.09 6.47
CA LEU A 79 8.82 7.14 5.36
C LEU A 79 7.50 7.16 4.60
N LEU A 80 7.50 7.80 3.43
CA LEU A 80 6.27 8.17 2.71
C LEU A 80 5.81 7.11 1.71
N ASP A 81 6.72 6.34 1.13
CA ASP A 81 6.41 5.29 0.15
C ASP A 81 7.47 4.20 0.21
N ILE A 82 7.06 2.95 -0.03
CA ILE A 82 7.93 1.77 0.01
C ILE A 82 7.69 0.96 -1.27
N ASP A 83 8.78 0.50 -1.86
CA ASP A 83 8.71 -0.57 -2.86
C ASP A 83 9.87 -1.56 -2.71
N ILE A 84 9.69 -2.77 -3.25
CA ILE A 84 10.66 -3.86 -3.15
C ILE A 84 11.10 -4.35 -4.53
N SER A 85 12.37 -4.71 -4.63
CA SER A 85 12.88 -5.33 -5.86
C SER A 85 12.26 -6.73 -6.03
N LYS A 86 11.68 -7.00 -7.20
CA LYS A 86 11.22 -8.36 -7.55
C LYS A 86 12.43 -9.28 -7.74
N PRO A 87 12.38 -10.54 -7.25
CA PRO A 87 13.51 -11.46 -7.34
C PRO A 87 13.80 -11.85 -8.79
N ALA A 88 14.97 -11.47 -9.30
CA ALA A 88 15.48 -11.89 -10.60
C ALA A 88 16.40 -13.11 -10.39
N GLN A 89 15.80 -14.30 -10.16
CA GLN A 89 16.50 -15.57 -9.86
C GLN A 89 17.20 -15.62 -8.48
N SER A 90 17.52 -16.84 -8.01
CA SER A 90 17.65 -17.19 -6.58
C SER A 90 18.85 -16.63 -5.80
N GLU A 91 19.74 -15.84 -6.41
CA GLU A 91 20.94 -15.31 -5.74
C GLU A 91 21.09 -13.78 -5.81
N SER A 92 20.03 -13.10 -6.24
CA SER A 92 20.06 -11.67 -6.51
C SER A 92 19.86 -10.85 -5.22
N SER A 93 20.46 -9.65 -5.15
CA SER A 93 20.44 -8.85 -3.92
C SER A 93 19.08 -8.19 -3.75
N HIS A 94 18.32 -8.61 -2.73
CA HIS A 94 16.99 -8.04 -2.50
C HIS A 94 17.05 -6.68 -1.80
N PHE A 95 16.50 -5.67 -2.47
CA PHE A 95 16.45 -4.29 -2.02
C PHE A 95 15.04 -3.87 -1.60
N VAL A 96 14.99 -2.94 -0.65
CA VAL A 96 13.80 -2.15 -0.32
C VAL A 96 14.18 -0.70 -0.56
N ALA A 97 13.36 0.03 -1.30
CA ALA A 97 13.51 1.44 -1.55
C ALA A 97 12.42 2.18 -0.78
N VAL A 98 12.83 3.25 -0.10
CA VAL A 98 11.92 4.06 0.71
C VAL A 98 12.09 5.52 0.34
N SER A 99 10.99 6.17 -0.03
CA SER A 99 10.96 7.62 -0.22
C SER A 99 10.76 8.30 1.14
N CYS A 100 11.54 9.35 1.41
CA CYS A 100 11.55 10.03 2.70
C CYS A 100 11.13 11.50 2.58
N SER A 101 10.54 12.06 3.63
CA SER A 101 10.09 13.47 3.66
C SER A 101 11.21 14.50 3.52
N ASN A 102 12.47 14.10 3.71
CA ASN A 102 13.66 14.92 3.49
C ASN A 102 14.20 14.84 2.04
N GLN A 103 13.36 14.45 1.07
CA GLN A 103 13.70 14.38 -0.36
C GLN A 103 14.79 13.33 -0.68
N SER A 104 14.94 12.33 0.18
CA SER A 104 15.89 11.23 0.00
C SER A 104 15.19 9.92 -0.34
N ILE A 105 15.87 9.11 -1.14
CA ILE A 105 15.52 7.72 -1.41
C ILE A 105 16.51 6.85 -0.66
N ARG A 106 16.05 6.11 0.34
CA ARG A 106 16.89 5.23 1.14
C ARG A 106 16.72 3.79 0.69
N ILE A 107 17.84 3.13 0.44
CA ILE A 107 17.90 1.72 0.04
C ILE A 107 18.35 0.87 1.22
N TYR A 108 17.59 -0.19 1.48
CA TYR A 108 17.86 -1.17 2.53
C TYR A 108 18.00 -2.57 1.94
N ASN A 109 18.69 -3.46 2.66
CA ASN A 109 18.61 -4.89 2.39
C ASN A 109 17.24 -5.40 2.88
N ARG A 110 16.50 -6.11 2.04
CA ARG A 110 15.15 -6.61 2.36
C ARG A 110 15.10 -7.58 3.54
N ALA A 111 16.08 -8.49 3.64
CA ALA A 111 16.06 -9.53 4.67
C ALA A 111 16.46 -9.00 6.05
N THR A 112 17.41 -8.05 6.10
CA THR A 112 17.99 -7.57 7.36
C THR A 112 17.52 -6.19 7.78
N LEU A 113 16.90 -5.42 6.86
CA LEU A 113 16.64 -3.98 6.98
C LEU A 113 17.88 -3.15 7.32
N THR A 114 19.07 -3.62 6.93
CA THR A 114 20.29 -2.83 7.05
C THR A 114 20.27 -1.75 5.99
N PHE A 115 20.46 -0.50 6.40
CA PHE A 115 20.67 0.62 5.49
C PHE A 115 21.88 0.35 4.59
N LEU A 116 21.70 0.54 3.29
CA LEU A 116 22.75 0.34 2.30
C LEU A 116 23.19 1.69 1.73
N ARG A 117 22.25 2.50 1.23
CA ARG A 117 22.55 3.71 0.45
C ARG A 117 21.44 4.75 0.54
N GLU A 118 21.78 5.99 0.22
CA GLU A 118 20.83 7.11 0.08
C GLU A 118 21.10 7.86 -1.24
N TYR A 119 20.03 8.21 -1.94
CA TYR A 119 20.03 9.08 -3.13
C TYR A 119 19.24 10.36 -2.82
N ARG A 120 19.67 11.49 -3.39
CA ARG A 120 18.99 12.78 -3.23
C ARG A 120 18.35 13.21 -4.54
N SER A 121 17.03 13.33 -4.56
CA SER A 121 16.25 13.65 -5.77
C SER A 121 16.08 15.16 -6.04
N ARG A 122 16.90 16.01 -5.43
CA ARG A 122 16.78 17.48 -5.51
C ARG A 122 16.88 18.04 -6.95
N PRO A 123 16.34 19.24 -7.23
CA PRO A 123 15.41 20.00 -6.39
C PRO A 123 14.02 19.35 -6.38
N GLY A 124 13.16 19.65 -5.40
CA GLY A 124 11.77 19.16 -5.36
C GLY A 124 11.50 18.01 -4.38
N MET A 125 10.22 17.76 -4.17
CA MET A 125 9.67 16.75 -3.25
C MET A 125 9.44 15.44 -3.99
N LEU A 126 9.73 14.33 -3.33
CA LEU A 126 9.51 13.00 -3.88
C LEU A 126 8.03 12.63 -3.81
N ASN A 127 7.48 12.12 -4.90
CA ASN A 127 6.10 11.65 -5.00
C ASN A 127 6.02 10.19 -5.45
N GLY A 128 6.82 9.36 -4.77
CA GLY A 128 6.82 7.91 -4.90
C GLY A 128 8.18 7.32 -5.25
N VAL A 129 8.27 6.00 -5.10
CA VAL A 129 9.45 5.21 -5.47
C VAL A 129 9.02 3.85 -6.02
N ARG A 130 9.53 3.44 -7.18
CA ARG A 130 9.19 2.14 -7.81
C ARG A 130 10.43 1.44 -8.33
N PHE A 131 10.62 0.17 -8.00
CA PHE A 131 11.60 -0.67 -8.67
C PHE A 131 11.12 -1.01 -10.08
N ALA A 132 12.07 -1.20 -10.98
CA ALA A 132 11.80 -1.91 -12.21
C ALA A 132 11.38 -3.36 -11.89
N HIS A 133 10.42 -3.87 -12.65
CA HIS A 133 9.84 -5.20 -12.51
C HIS A 133 10.80 -6.32 -12.91
N THR A 134 11.63 -6.07 -13.91
CA THR A 134 12.56 -7.00 -14.55
C THR A 134 14.02 -6.76 -14.15
N HIS A 135 14.33 -5.56 -13.64
CA HIS A 135 15.67 -5.15 -13.24
C HIS A 135 15.74 -4.78 -11.76
N GLU A 136 16.13 -5.73 -10.90
CA GLU A 136 16.12 -5.57 -9.44
C GLU A 136 16.92 -4.38 -8.89
N SER A 137 17.91 -3.90 -9.65
CA SER A 137 18.80 -2.83 -9.22
C SER A 137 18.37 -1.45 -9.71
N VAL A 138 17.30 -1.37 -10.49
CA VAL A 138 16.82 -0.11 -11.07
C VAL A 138 15.63 0.38 -10.27
N VAL A 139 15.71 1.62 -9.80
CA VAL A 139 14.63 2.29 -9.08
C VAL A 139 14.30 3.62 -9.74
N PHE A 140 13.04 3.96 -9.78
CA PHE A 140 12.48 5.19 -10.31
C PHE A 140 11.87 6.02 -9.19
N SER A 141 11.84 7.34 -9.39
CA SER A 141 11.22 8.28 -8.47
C SER A 141 10.68 9.49 -9.23
N ALA A 142 9.43 9.88 -8.98
CA ALA A 142 8.89 11.15 -9.44
C ALA A 142 9.19 12.28 -8.46
N CYS A 143 9.33 13.48 -8.99
CA CYS A 143 9.67 14.67 -8.24
C CYS A 143 8.83 15.88 -8.70
N THR A 144 8.50 16.77 -7.76
CA THR A 144 7.79 18.03 -8.07
C THR A 144 8.59 18.99 -8.94
N ASP A 145 9.85 18.71 -9.25
CA ASP A 145 10.65 19.48 -10.22
C ASP A 145 10.32 19.18 -11.69
N GLY A 146 9.25 18.43 -11.95
CA GLY A 146 8.82 18.06 -13.30
C GLY A 146 9.68 16.98 -13.91
N THR A 147 10.32 16.13 -13.09
CA THR A 147 11.11 15.00 -13.58
C THR A 147 10.75 13.68 -12.91
N VAL A 148 10.87 12.60 -13.68
CA VAL A 148 11.05 11.24 -13.15
C VAL A 148 12.53 10.88 -13.29
N LYS A 149 13.15 10.38 -12.22
CA LYS A 149 14.57 10.02 -12.17
C LYS A 149 14.73 8.52 -12.05
N CYS A 150 15.68 7.95 -12.77
CA CYS A 150 16.07 6.55 -12.72
C CYS A 150 17.44 6.40 -12.05
N TRP A 151 17.56 5.45 -11.14
CA TRP A 151 18.76 5.21 -10.35
C TRP A 151 19.15 3.74 -10.43
N ASP A 152 20.46 3.47 -10.54
CA ASP A 152 21.01 2.13 -10.34
C ASP A 152 21.52 2.03 -8.90
N VAL A 153 20.85 1.22 -8.09
CA VAL A 153 21.13 1.08 -6.64
C VAL A 153 22.49 0.44 -6.35
N ARG A 154 23.15 -0.15 -7.36
CA ARG A 154 24.52 -0.68 -7.24
C ARG A 154 25.56 0.44 -7.31
N LEU A 155 25.23 1.56 -7.92
CA LEU A 155 26.13 2.70 -8.09
C LEU A 155 25.99 3.66 -6.89
N ALA A 156 27.11 4.09 -6.31
CA ALA A 156 27.13 5.06 -5.20
C ALA A 156 27.00 6.53 -5.67
N THR A 157 26.82 6.74 -6.97
CA THR A 157 26.69 8.07 -7.56
C THR A 157 25.38 8.73 -7.14
N GLN A 158 25.44 10.04 -6.85
CA GLN A 158 24.25 10.86 -6.59
C GLN A 158 23.61 11.39 -7.89
N LYS A 159 24.12 10.98 -9.06
CA LYS A 159 23.54 11.33 -10.35
C LYS A 159 22.58 10.23 -10.80
N ALA A 160 21.37 10.62 -11.19
CA ALA A 160 20.44 9.74 -11.85
C ALA A 160 21.06 9.20 -13.15
N VAL A 161 20.80 7.92 -13.44
CA VAL A 161 21.26 7.23 -14.65
C VAL A 161 20.46 7.70 -15.86
N GLN A 162 19.17 7.96 -15.67
CA GLN A 162 18.29 8.58 -16.66
C GLN A 162 17.39 9.62 -15.99
N ILE A 163 17.03 10.66 -16.73
CA ILE A 163 16.08 11.70 -16.31
C ILE A 163 15.03 11.82 -17.41
N PHE A 164 13.77 11.72 -17.03
CA PHE A 164 12.61 11.91 -17.88
C PHE A 164 12.01 13.26 -17.51
N SER A 165 12.05 14.21 -18.43
CA SER A 165 11.58 15.57 -18.18
C SER A 165 10.18 15.75 -18.75
N GLY A 166 9.30 16.36 -17.96
CA GLY A 166 8.03 16.89 -18.45
C GLY A 166 8.20 18.22 -19.17
N TYR A 167 7.07 18.83 -19.52
CA TYR A 167 7.01 20.20 -20.00
C TYR A 167 7.27 21.20 -18.85
N PRO A 168 7.69 22.45 -19.15
CA PRO A 168 8.18 23.40 -18.15
C PRO A 168 7.24 23.76 -16.98
N SER A 169 5.93 23.47 -17.08
CA SER A 169 4.94 23.71 -16.03
C SER A 169 4.54 22.44 -15.26
N ASN A 170 5.00 21.25 -15.67
CA ASN A 170 4.58 20.02 -15.02
C ASN A 170 5.17 19.89 -13.61
N VAL A 171 4.30 19.58 -12.65
CA VAL A 171 4.67 19.22 -11.28
C VAL A 171 4.19 17.79 -11.06
N PHE A 172 5.08 16.80 -11.02
CA PHE A 172 4.68 15.40 -10.87
C PHE A 172 4.39 15.05 -9.42
N ILE A 173 3.17 14.58 -9.18
CA ILE A 173 2.63 14.19 -7.86
C ILE A 173 2.26 12.71 -7.78
N SER A 174 2.35 11.99 -8.90
CA SER A 174 2.22 10.54 -8.94
C SER A 174 2.97 9.99 -10.16
N PHE A 175 3.37 8.72 -10.10
CA PHE A 175 3.87 8.00 -11.27
C PHE A 175 3.83 6.49 -11.05
N ASP A 176 3.96 5.76 -12.14
CA ASP A 176 4.24 4.33 -12.12
C ASP A 176 5.01 3.89 -13.39
N ILE A 177 5.55 2.68 -13.37
CA ILE A 177 6.19 2.03 -14.52
C ILE A 177 5.45 0.74 -14.86
N ASN A 178 5.26 0.45 -16.14
CA ASN A 178 4.49 -0.74 -16.52
C ASN A 178 5.23 -2.05 -16.20
N CYS A 179 4.49 -3.17 -16.17
CA CYS A 179 5.02 -4.47 -15.79
C CYS A 179 6.14 -5.01 -16.72
N SER A 180 6.37 -4.36 -17.87
CA SER A 180 7.45 -4.67 -18.82
C SER A 180 8.67 -3.75 -18.71
N ASP A 181 8.64 -2.75 -17.83
CA ASP A 181 9.65 -1.69 -17.68
C ASP A 181 9.92 -0.88 -18.97
N LEU A 182 8.91 -0.75 -19.84
CA LEU A 182 9.04 -0.06 -21.11
C LEU A 182 8.44 1.34 -21.08
N ILE A 183 7.36 1.52 -20.32
CA ILE A 183 6.60 2.78 -20.29
C ILE A 183 6.51 3.28 -18.86
N ILE A 184 6.85 4.55 -18.68
CA ILE A 184 6.59 5.32 -17.45
C ILE A 184 5.40 6.22 -17.73
N CYS A 185 4.51 6.37 -16.75
CA CYS A 185 3.45 7.36 -16.75
C CYS A 185 3.52 8.17 -15.46
N ALA A 186 3.42 9.50 -15.55
CA ALA A 186 3.40 10.39 -14.39
C ALA A 186 2.22 11.36 -14.48
N GLY A 187 1.62 11.64 -13.32
CA GLY A 187 0.44 12.49 -13.17
C GLY A 187 0.83 13.79 -12.51
N THR A 188 0.17 14.87 -12.92
CA THR A 188 0.54 16.22 -12.51
C THR A 188 -0.43 16.82 -11.50
N GLU A 189 0.04 17.80 -10.73
CA GLU A 189 -0.82 18.81 -10.14
C GLU A 189 -1.51 19.61 -11.26
N LYS A 190 -2.69 20.14 -10.97
CA LYS A 190 -3.40 21.07 -11.82
C LYS A 190 -2.69 22.41 -11.83
N VAL A 191 -2.21 22.79 -13.01
CA VAL A 191 -1.62 24.12 -13.21
C VAL A 191 -2.55 24.91 -14.12
N GLU A 192 -3.09 26.00 -13.58
CA GLU A 192 -4.13 26.81 -14.23
C GLU A 192 -5.41 26.00 -14.54
N LYS A 193 -5.52 25.49 -15.77
CA LYS A 193 -6.66 24.70 -16.24
C LYS A 193 -6.27 23.30 -16.72
N ASP A 194 -4.98 23.03 -16.81
CA ASP A 194 -4.49 21.83 -17.45
C ASP A 194 -3.97 20.84 -16.39
N THR A 195 -4.22 19.58 -16.63
CA THR A 195 -3.70 18.46 -15.86
C THR A 195 -3.34 17.35 -16.84
N PHE A 196 -2.21 16.68 -16.63
CA PHE A 196 -1.67 15.76 -17.62
C PHE A 196 -1.27 14.42 -17.02
N LEU A 197 -1.64 13.33 -17.71
CA LEU A 197 -0.85 12.10 -17.66
C LEU A 197 0.23 12.23 -18.74
N VAL A 198 1.49 12.10 -18.35
CA VAL A 198 2.65 12.24 -19.25
C VAL A 198 3.34 10.89 -19.37
N PHE A 199 3.67 10.48 -20.60
CA PHE A 199 4.23 9.16 -20.89
C PHE A 199 5.67 9.24 -21.41
N TRP A 200 6.53 8.30 -21.04
CA TRP A 200 7.88 8.17 -21.58
C TRP A 200 8.25 6.72 -21.87
N ASP A 201 9.17 6.56 -22.81
CA ASP A 201 9.88 5.31 -23.03
C ASP A 201 11.02 5.14 -22.02
N ALA A 202 10.94 4.12 -21.17
CA ALA A 202 11.89 3.86 -20.09
C ALA A 202 13.19 3.16 -20.53
N ARG A 203 13.28 2.67 -21.78
CA ARG A 203 14.43 1.89 -22.27
C ARG A 203 15.70 2.74 -22.26
N GLY A 204 16.80 2.24 -21.73
CA GLY A 204 18.07 2.96 -21.74
C GLY A 204 18.54 3.26 -23.18
N ASP A 205 18.79 4.52 -23.50
CA ASP A 205 19.43 4.87 -24.78
C ASP A 205 20.93 4.56 -24.68
N THR A 206 21.39 3.55 -25.41
CA THR A 206 22.80 3.14 -25.45
C THR A 206 23.69 4.17 -26.15
N ASN A 207 23.13 5.19 -26.81
CA ASN A 207 23.85 6.10 -27.69
C ASN A 207 23.96 7.54 -27.18
N CYS A 208 23.36 7.91 -26.04
CA CYS A 208 23.37 9.29 -25.57
C CYS A 208 23.90 9.42 -24.13
N VAL A 209 25.05 10.10 -24.01
CA VAL A 209 25.55 10.61 -22.74
C VAL A 209 24.58 11.70 -22.25
N SER A 210 23.85 11.40 -21.17
CA SER A 210 23.10 12.36 -20.34
C SER A 210 22.23 13.36 -21.11
N LYS A 211 21.19 12.91 -21.79
CA LYS A 211 20.09 13.78 -22.24
C LYS A 211 18.80 13.39 -21.54
N SER A 212 18.10 14.39 -21.01
CA SER A 212 16.72 14.26 -20.59
C SER A 212 15.91 13.64 -21.72
N LYS A 213 15.10 12.64 -21.41
CA LYS A 213 14.17 12.07 -22.38
C LYS A 213 12.92 12.94 -22.46
N GLU A 214 12.55 13.30 -23.68
CA GLU A 214 11.29 13.98 -23.97
C GLU A 214 10.10 13.02 -23.83
N PRO A 215 8.90 13.52 -23.49
CA PRO A 215 7.69 12.72 -23.44
C PRO A 215 7.34 12.07 -24.79
N LEU A 216 6.75 10.87 -24.73
CA LEU A 216 6.10 10.20 -25.87
C LEU A 216 4.79 10.89 -26.26
N GLY A 217 4.09 11.44 -25.27
CA GLY A 217 2.78 12.06 -25.42
C GLY A 217 2.15 12.35 -24.06
N VAL A 218 0.96 12.95 -24.11
CA VAL A 218 0.15 13.27 -22.92
C VAL A 218 -1.30 12.91 -23.15
N TYR A 219 -2.00 12.61 -22.05
CA TYR A 219 -3.44 12.70 -21.95
C TYR A 219 -3.78 13.95 -21.13
N SER A 220 -4.66 14.81 -21.63
CA SER A 220 -4.94 16.15 -21.09
C SER A 220 -6.42 16.43 -20.85
N GLU A 221 -7.32 15.54 -21.27
CA GLU A 221 -8.77 15.78 -21.25
C GLU A 221 -9.52 14.84 -20.29
N SER A 222 -8.85 13.83 -19.74
CA SER A 222 -9.44 12.80 -18.88
C SER A 222 -9.67 13.22 -17.43
N HIS A 223 -8.89 14.17 -16.91
CA HIS A 223 -9.00 14.65 -15.53
C HIS A 223 -9.02 16.18 -15.49
N ASN A 224 -9.80 16.71 -14.55
CA ASN A 224 -9.97 18.16 -14.39
C ASN A 224 -9.22 18.73 -13.17
N ASP A 225 -8.56 17.88 -12.40
CA ASP A 225 -7.86 18.22 -11.16
C ASP A 225 -6.71 17.24 -10.88
N ASP A 226 -5.88 17.52 -9.89
CA ASP A 226 -4.66 16.80 -9.52
C ASP A 226 -4.74 15.27 -9.71
N ILE A 227 -3.82 14.68 -10.48
CA ILE A 227 -3.73 13.23 -10.66
C ILE A 227 -2.92 12.63 -9.51
N THR A 228 -3.62 12.23 -8.46
CA THR A 228 -3.06 11.78 -7.17
C THR A 228 -2.43 10.39 -7.24
N ARG A 229 -2.86 9.54 -8.17
CA ARG A 229 -2.34 8.18 -8.28
C ARG A 229 -2.39 7.66 -9.71
N ILE A 230 -1.36 6.90 -10.06
CA ILE A 230 -1.27 6.11 -11.29
C ILE A 230 -0.87 4.69 -10.87
N CYS A 231 -1.48 3.69 -11.49
CA CYS A 231 -1.15 2.28 -11.25
C CYS A 231 -1.26 1.49 -12.55
N PHE A 232 -0.14 0.99 -13.06
CA PHE A 232 -0.14 0.06 -14.18
C PHE A 232 -0.69 -1.29 -13.76
N HIS A 233 -1.36 -1.95 -14.70
CA HIS A 233 -1.88 -3.29 -14.48
C HIS A 233 -0.73 -4.28 -14.24
N PRO A 234 -0.79 -5.16 -13.21
CA PRO A 234 0.34 -5.97 -12.78
C PRO A 234 0.90 -6.94 -13.83
N THR A 235 0.06 -7.36 -14.78
CA THR A 235 0.42 -8.34 -15.83
C THR A 235 0.19 -7.88 -17.28
N LYS A 236 -0.47 -6.75 -17.51
CA LYS A 236 -0.84 -6.28 -18.85
C LYS A 236 -0.19 -4.92 -19.08
N PRO A 237 0.88 -4.83 -19.90
CA PRO A 237 1.73 -3.64 -19.96
C PRO A 237 1.05 -2.38 -20.54
N ASN A 238 -0.10 -2.55 -21.20
CA ASN A 238 -0.82 -1.46 -21.85
C ASN A 238 -1.96 -0.90 -21.00
N LEU A 239 -2.33 -1.57 -19.91
CA LEU A 239 -3.42 -1.12 -19.05
C LEU A 239 -2.88 -0.27 -17.90
N VAL A 240 -3.48 0.89 -17.69
CA VAL A 240 -3.17 1.80 -16.59
C VAL A 240 -4.45 2.38 -16.02
N VAL A 241 -4.48 2.55 -14.71
CA VAL A 241 -5.56 3.28 -14.02
C VAL A 241 -4.98 4.55 -13.40
N SER A 242 -5.71 5.65 -13.48
CA SER A 242 -5.42 6.91 -12.80
C SER A 242 -6.56 7.31 -11.89
N GLY A 243 -6.24 8.02 -10.81
CA GLY A 243 -7.19 8.62 -9.89
C GLY A 243 -6.85 10.08 -9.66
N SER A 244 -7.88 10.90 -9.46
CA SER A 244 -7.73 12.35 -9.30
C SER A 244 -8.55 12.91 -8.13
N THR A 245 -8.19 14.12 -7.69
CA THR A 245 -8.99 14.92 -6.75
C THR A 245 -10.34 15.32 -7.31
N ASP A 246 -10.57 15.20 -8.62
CA ASP A 246 -11.89 15.39 -9.26
C ASP A 246 -12.91 14.29 -8.93
N GLY A 247 -12.48 13.23 -8.24
CA GLY A 247 -13.33 12.10 -7.84
C GLY A 247 -13.49 11.03 -8.92
N LEU A 248 -12.74 11.11 -10.01
CA LEU A 248 -12.77 10.13 -11.09
C LEU A 248 -11.59 9.17 -11.00
N VAL A 249 -11.87 7.93 -11.38
CA VAL A 249 -10.91 6.86 -11.61
C VAL A 249 -11.05 6.42 -13.05
N ASN A 250 -10.03 6.70 -13.88
CA ASN A 250 -10.04 6.40 -15.31
C ASN A 250 -9.16 5.20 -15.62
N VAL A 251 -9.66 4.31 -16.47
CA VAL A 251 -8.95 3.10 -16.93
C VAL A 251 -8.62 3.26 -18.40
N PHE A 252 -7.35 3.05 -18.78
CA PHE A 252 -6.89 3.23 -20.15
C PHE A 252 -6.22 1.97 -20.72
N ASP A 253 -6.38 1.76 -22.04
CA ASP A 253 -5.48 0.96 -22.89
C ASP A 253 -4.59 1.90 -23.71
N ILE A 254 -3.34 2.06 -23.30
CA ILE A 254 -2.39 2.99 -23.92
C ILE A 254 -1.81 2.47 -25.25
N ASN A 255 -2.28 1.32 -25.74
CA ASN A 255 -1.94 0.82 -27.07
C ASN A 255 -2.86 1.37 -28.17
N LYS A 256 -3.71 2.34 -27.82
CA LYS A 256 -4.63 3.05 -28.72
C LYS A 256 -3.99 4.34 -29.20
N ASP A 257 -4.45 4.83 -30.35
CA ASP A 257 -3.79 5.91 -31.07
C ASP A 257 -3.97 7.30 -30.42
N ASN A 258 -5.02 7.48 -29.62
CA ASN A 258 -5.36 8.74 -28.95
C ASN A 258 -6.02 8.50 -27.59
N GLU A 259 -6.19 9.57 -26.81
CA GLU A 259 -6.76 9.55 -25.45
C GLU A 259 -8.20 9.03 -25.41
N ASP A 260 -9.07 9.51 -26.30
CA ASP A 260 -10.48 9.11 -26.36
C ASP A 260 -10.64 7.60 -26.61
N ASP A 261 -9.88 7.06 -27.56
CA ASP A 261 -9.88 5.63 -27.87
C ASP A 261 -9.20 4.79 -26.78
N ALA A 262 -8.27 5.39 -26.03
CA ALA A 262 -7.58 4.73 -24.93
C ALA A 262 -8.47 4.59 -23.70
N LEU A 263 -9.39 5.53 -23.45
CA LEU A 263 -10.27 5.51 -22.28
C LEU A 263 -11.27 4.34 -22.35
N ILE A 264 -11.07 3.35 -21.50
CA ILE A 264 -11.95 2.16 -21.38
C ILE A 264 -13.15 2.47 -20.49
N SER A 265 -12.92 3.11 -19.34
CA SER A 265 -13.95 3.31 -18.32
C SER A 265 -13.59 4.47 -17.40
N THR A 266 -14.61 5.18 -16.94
CA THR A 266 -14.54 6.21 -15.90
C THR A 266 -15.44 5.79 -14.74
N CYS A 267 -14.83 5.57 -13.57
CA CYS A 267 -15.54 5.24 -12.34
C CYS A 267 -15.56 6.47 -11.42
N ASN A 268 -16.70 6.77 -10.80
CA ASN A 268 -16.84 7.93 -9.91
C ASN A 268 -16.82 7.47 -8.45
N SER A 269 -15.88 8.01 -7.65
CA SER A 269 -15.75 7.75 -6.22
C SER A 269 -16.49 8.75 -5.33
N ASP A 270 -17.16 9.74 -5.93
CA ASP A 270 -17.90 10.85 -5.30
C ASP A 270 -17.06 11.80 -4.42
N SER A 271 -15.77 11.50 -4.24
CA SER A 271 -14.81 12.29 -3.46
C SER A 271 -13.39 12.11 -3.97
N SER A 272 -12.50 13.01 -3.55
CA SER A 272 -11.10 13.12 -3.98
C SER A 272 -10.32 11.82 -3.74
N VAL A 273 -9.79 11.22 -4.82
CA VAL A 273 -9.10 9.93 -4.77
C VAL A 273 -7.72 10.06 -4.10
N SER A 274 -7.43 9.20 -3.12
CA SER A 274 -6.14 9.15 -2.40
C SER A 274 -5.31 7.91 -2.77
N PHE A 275 -5.96 6.81 -3.13
CA PHE A 275 -5.31 5.55 -3.49
C PHE A 275 -6.14 4.82 -4.56
N ILE A 276 -5.48 4.09 -5.45
CA ILE A 276 -6.11 3.19 -6.42
C ILE A 276 -5.34 1.88 -6.51
N GLY A 277 -6.00 0.82 -6.93
CA GLY A 277 -5.34 -0.45 -7.24
C GLY A 277 -6.20 -1.40 -8.06
N TRP A 278 -5.54 -2.45 -8.55
CA TRP A 278 -6.16 -3.53 -9.28
C TRP A 278 -6.47 -4.70 -8.35
N SER A 279 -7.56 -5.41 -8.59
CA SER A 279 -8.00 -6.55 -7.78
C SER A 279 -8.76 -7.58 -8.60
N GLY A 280 -9.10 -8.68 -7.93
CA GLY A 280 -9.84 -9.80 -8.51
C GLY A 280 -8.99 -10.65 -9.45
N LYS A 281 -9.54 -11.81 -9.80
CA LYS A 281 -8.90 -12.73 -10.74
C LYS A 281 -8.56 -12.04 -12.06
N ASP A 282 -7.32 -12.27 -12.52
CA ASP A 282 -6.73 -11.62 -13.70
C ASP A 282 -6.70 -10.08 -13.64
N TYR A 283 -6.85 -9.49 -12.45
CA TYR A 283 -6.85 -8.05 -12.21
C TYR A 283 -7.93 -7.31 -13.02
N LYS A 284 -9.14 -7.89 -13.08
CA LYS A 284 -10.28 -7.33 -13.83
C LYS A 284 -11.13 -6.34 -13.03
N GLN A 285 -10.81 -6.14 -11.76
CA GLN A 285 -11.50 -5.18 -10.90
C GLN A 285 -10.55 -4.04 -10.54
N VAL A 286 -11.12 -2.86 -10.31
CA VAL A 286 -10.41 -1.68 -9.84
C VAL A 286 -11.05 -1.19 -8.56
N TYR A 287 -10.26 -0.68 -7.64
CA TYR A 287 -10.76 -0.06 -6.43
C TYR A 287 -10.05 1.25 -6.18
N CYS A 288 -10.68 2.12 -5.41
CA CYS A 288 -10.06 3.32 -4.90
C CYS A 288 -10.43 3.57 -3.44
N MET A 289 -9.65 4.46 -2.85
CA MET A 289 -9.86 5.05 -1.55
C MET A 289 -9.82 6.56 -1.72
N THR A 290 -10.53 7.29 -0.88
CA THR A 290 -10.64 8.74 -0.97
C THR A 290 -9.96 9.43 0.21
N HIS A 291 -9.73 10.74 0.11
CA HIS A 291 -9.09 11.53 1.18
C HIS A 291 -9.98 11.72 2.41
N ASP A 292 -11.28 11.44 2.30
CA ASP A 292 -12.25 11.39 3.39
C ASP A 292 -12.53 9.97 3.89
N GLU A 293 -11.66 9.02 3.56
CA GLU A 293 -11.68 7.63 4.03
C GLU A 293 -12.85 6.78 3.51
N GLY A 294 -13.39 7.16 2.35
CA GLY A 294 -14.30 6.35 1.56
C GLY A 294 -13.57 5.26 0.77
N PHE A 295 -14.34 4.27 0.33
CA PHE A 295 -13.88 3.13 -0.46
C PHE A 295 -14.87 2.80 -1.57
N SER A 296 -14.37 2.62 -2.79
CA SER A 296 -15.18 2.19 -3.93
C SER A 296 -14.48 1.06 -4.69
N TRP A 297 -15.27 0.10 -5.18
CA TRP A 297 -14.78 -1.09 -5.86
C TRP A 297 -15.67 -1.43 -7.05
N TRP A 298 -15.06 -1.69 -8.21
CA TRP A 298 -15.75 -1.90 -9.47
C TRP A 298 -15.21 -3.11 -10.22
N ASP A 299 -16.08 -3.77 -10.99
CA ASP A 299 -15.80 -4.91 -11.85
C ASP A 299 -15.85 -4.52 -13.31
N LEU A 300 -14.69 -4.42 -13.95
CA LEU A 300 -14.59 -4.04 -15.36
C LEU A 300 -15.07 -5.16 -16.30
N ALA A 301 -15.24 -6.39 -15.81
CA ALA A 301 -15.81 -7.46 -16.61
C ALA A 301 -17.30 -7.23 -16.93
N GLN A 302 -17.95 -6.31 -16.22
CA GLN A 302 -19.37 -5.99 -16.38
C GLN A 302 -19.63 -4.81 -17.31
N LEU A 303 -18.59 -4.18 -17.89
CA LEU A 303 -18.73 -3.03 -18.79
C LEU A 303 -19.63 -3.30 -20.00
N ASP A 304 -19.58 -4.52 -20.54
CA ASP A 304 -20.41 -4.95 -21.69
C ASP A 304 -21.72 -5.62 -21.27
N THR A 305 -22.09 -5.53 -19.99
CA THR A 305 -23.27 -6.19 -19.41
C THR A 305 -24.28 -5.16 -18.87
N GLU A 306 -25.51 -5.61 -18.60
CA GLU A 306 -26.56 -4.78 -17.97
C GLU A 306 -26.40 -4.69 -16.44
N GLU A 307 -25.47 -5.45 -15.86
CA GLU A 307 -25.23 -5.46 -14.42
C GLU A 307 -24.41 -4.22 -13.97
N PRO A 308 -24.66 -3.69 -12.76
CA PRO A 308 -23.91 -2.55 -12.27
C PRO A 308 -22.45 -2.91 -12.01
N ILE A 309 -21.53 -2.18 -12.63
CA ILE A 309 -20.08 -2.41 -12.42
C ILE A 309 -19.66 -2.24 -10.96
N THR A 310 -20.37 -1.46 -10.15
CA THR A 310 -20.03 -1.19 -8.76
C THR A 310 -20.27 -2.43 -7.89
N LEU A 311 -19.20 -2.94 -7.29
CA LEU A 311 -19.22 -4.07 -6.36
C LEU A 311 -19.50 -3.62 -4.92
N LEU A 312 -18.87 -2.54 -4.48
CA LEU A 312 -19.06 -1.98 -3.14
C LEU A 312 -18.72 -0.48 -3.15
N HIS A 313 -19.51 0.30 -2.42
CA HIS A 313 -19.24 1.72 -2.18
C HIS A 313 -19.54 2.03 -0.71
N VAL A 314 -18.56 2.61 -0.02
CA VAL A 314 -18.60 2.95 1.41
C VAL A 314 -18.12 4.40 1.55
N LEU A 315 -18.96 5.27 2.12
CA LEU A 315 -18.66 6.69 2.26
C LEU A 315 -17.56 6.96 3.29
N ASP A 316 -17.57 6.25 4.41
CA ASP A 316 -16.53 6.33 5.43
C ASP A 316 -16.29 4.94 6.04
N VAL A 317 -15.13 4.36 5.74
CA VAL A 317 -14.75 3.02 6.23
C VAL A 317 -14.61 2.99 7.75
N ARG A 318 -14.28 4.13 8.39
CA ARG A 318 -14.12 4.21 9.86
C ARG A 318 -15.44 4.04 10.58
N GLU A 319 -16.54 4.43 9.95
CA GLU A 319 -17.89 4.26 10.49
C GLU A 319 -18.48 2.88 10.12
N ALA A 320 -18.11 2.34 8.96
CA ALA A 320 -18.61 1.06 8.49
C ALA A 320 -18.00 -0.15 9.21
N VAL A 321 -16.78 -0.01 9.74
CA VAL A 321 -16.03 -1.12 10.35
C VAL A 321 -16.01 -0.99 11.87
N CYS A 322 -16.48 -2.04 12.57
CA CYS A 322 -16.39 -2.11 14.03
C CYS A 322 -15.11 -2.83 14.45
N ILE A 323 -14.23 -2.12 15.16
CA ILE A 323 -13.01 -2.70 15.74
C ILE A 323 -13.17 -2.76 17.26
N GLU A 324 -13.07 -3.96 17.83
CA GLU A 324 -13.20 -4.13 19.27
C GLU A 324 -12.06 -3.41 20.04
N ASN A 325 -12.43 -2.55 20.98
CA ASN A 325 -11.51 -1.82 21.87
C ASN A 325 -10.48 -0.93 21.17
N ASP A 326 -10.72 -0.53 19.93
CA ASP A 326 -9.87 0.41 19.19
C ASP A 326 -10.69 1.21 18.18
N SER A 327 -10.04 2.13 17.46
CA SER A 327 -10.68 2.95 16.42
C SER A 327 -9.81 2.99 15.17
N LEU A 328 -10.43 2.93 13.99
CA LEU A 328 -9.76 3.24 12.74
C LEU A 328 -9.69 4.77 12.58
N ASN A 329 -8.51 5.33 12.32
CA ASN A 329 -8.37 6.79 12.17
C ASN A 329 -8.28 7.22 10.70
N TYR A 330 -7.64 6.40 9.86
CA TYR A 330 -7.40 6.70 8.46
C TYR A 330 -7.06 5.43 7.68
N LEU A 331 -7.13 5.50 6.35
CA LEU A 331 -6.73 4.44 5.46
C LEU A 331 -5.31 4.68 4.90
N VAL A 332 -4.53 3.62 4.75
CA VAL A 332 -3.16 3.66 4.19
C VAL A 332 -3.15 3.28 2.71
N GLY A 333 -3.96 2.27 2.34
CA GLY A 333 -4.03 1.75 0.97
C GLY A 333 -4.71 0.37 0.93
N GLY A 334 -4.72 -0.26 -0.24
CA GLY A 334 -5.28 -1.60 -0.43
C GLY A 334 -4.30 -2.57 -1.09
N LEU A 335 -4.58 -3.86 -0.94
CA LEU A 335 -3.81 -4.99 -1.45
C LEU A 335 -4.75 -6.09 -1.93
N TYR A 336 -4.59 -6.54 -3.17
CA TYR A 336 -5.22 -7.77 -3.62
C TYR A 336 -4.31 -8.99 -3.34
N HIS A 337 -4.80 -9.93 -2.54
CA HIS A 337 -4.07 -11.13 -2.15
C HIS A 337 -4.37 -12.30 -3.10
N GLU A 338 -3.57 -12.44 -4.16
CA GLU A 338 -3.80 -13.41 -5.27
C GLU A 338 -4.06 -14.85 -4.82
N LYS A 339 -3.30 -15.35 -3.82
CA LYS A 339 -3.44 -16.74 -3.34
C LYS A 339 -4.79 -17.01 -2.67
N ALA A 340 -5.43 -15.96 -2.15
CA ALA A 340 -6.70 -16.06 -1.43
C ALA A 340 -7.86 -15.38 -2.18
N ASP A 341 -7.59 -14.82 -3.37
CA ASP A 341 -8.58 -14.11 -4.20
C ASP A 341 -9.41 -13.08 -3.40
N THR A 342 -8.73 -12.33 -2.53
CA THR A 342 -9.37 -11.42 -1.58
C THR A 342 -8.71 -10.05 -1.63
N LEU A 343 -9.53 -9.00 -1.68
CA LEU A 343 -9.08 -7.62 -1.55
C LEU A 343 -9.03 -7.24 -0.06
N LEU A 344 -7.90 -6.69 0.37
CA LEU A 344 -7.65 -6.23 1.73
C LEU A 344 -7.40 -4.71 1.73
N LEU A 345 -7.93 -4.01 2.72
CA LEU A 345 -7.59 -2.62 3.03
C LEU A 345 -6.70 -2.59 4.26
N ILE A 346 -5.72 -1.72 4.22
CA ILE A 346 -4.82 -1.43 5.32
C ILE A 346 -5.21 -0.09 5.92
N GLY A 347 -5.64 -0.14 7.17
CA GLY A 347 -6.01 1.00 7.98
C GLY A 347 -4.98 1.29 9.07
N GLY A 348 -5.00 2.49 9.63
CA GLY A 348 -4.06 2.91 10.66
C GLY A 348 -4.70 3.68 11.81
N THR A 349 -3.96 3.77 12.90
CA THR A 349 -4.23 4.69 14.02
C THR A 349 -3.12 5.72 14.15
N SER A 350 -3.43 6.87 14.72
CA SER A 350 -2.41 7.90 15.04
C SER A 350 -1.30 7.39 15.97
N THR A 351 -1.56 6.31 16.72
CA THR A 351 -0.60 5.66 17.62
C THR A 351 0.30 4.63 16.93
N GLY A 352 0.10 4.36 15.64
CA GLY A 352 0.91 3.42 14.86
C GLY A 352 0.43 1.97 14.87
N SER A 353 -0.81 1.71 15.27
CA SER A 353 -1.44 0.39 15.05
C SER A 353 -1.94 0.29 13.62
N ILE A 354 -1.85 -0.91 13.05
CA ILE A 354 -2.28 -1.22 11.69
C ILE A 354 -3.47 -2.16 11.77
N HIS A 355 -4.51 -1.91 10.99
CA HIS A 355 -5.68 -2.78 10.86
C HIS A 355 -5.73 -3.35 9.46
N VAL A 356 -6.04 -4.64 9.36
CA VAL A 356 -6.27 -5.34 8.11
C VAL A 356 -7.76 -5.62 8.01
N ILE A 357 -8.36 -5.18 6.91
CA ILE A 357 -9.80 -5.24 6.68
C ILE A 357 -10.02 -5.98 5.37
N SER A 358 -10.88 -6.99 5.34
CA SER A 358 -11.26 -7.68 4.11
C SER A 358 -12.45 -6.99 3.45
N CYS A 359 -12.42 -6.95 2.13
CA CYS A 359 -13.52 -6.48 1.29
C CYS A 359 -14.28 -7.67 0.73
N GLY A 360 -15.57 -7.76 1.02
CA GLY A 360 -16.52 -8.64 0.36
C GLY A 360 -17.62 -7.83 -0.34
N ARG A 361 -18.41 -8.49 -1.18
CA ARG A 361 -19.59 -7.86 -1.80
C ARG A 361 -20.64 -7.46 -0.76
N ASP A 362 -20.68 -8.18 0.36
CA ASP A 362 -21.62 -7.95 1.46
C ASP A 362 -21.13 -6.87 2.47
N GLY A 363 -19.92 -6.34 2.29
CA GLY A 363 -19.36 -5.29 3.14
C GLY A 363 -17.91 -5.51 3.55
N LEU A 364 -17.51 -4.84 4.64
CA LEU A 364 -16.15 -4.84 5.16
C LEU A 364 -16.07 -5.59 6.48
N SER A 365 -15.02 -6.40 6.67
CA SER A 365 -14.79 -7.16 7.91
C SER A 365 -13.35 -7.00 8.39
N VAL A 366 -13.16 -6.87 9.71
CA VAL A 366 -11.81 -6.80 10.30
C VAL A 366 -11.18 -8.19 10.30
N VAL A 367 -10.02 -8.32 9.69
CA VAL A 367 -9.20 -9.56 9.67
C VAL A 367 -8.28 -9.61 10.88
N GLY A 368 -7.68 -8.47 11.24
CA GLY A 368 -6.74 -8.42 12.36
C GLY A 368 -6.07 -7.07 12.54
N ALA A 369 -5.21 -6.98 13.57
CA ALA A 369 -4.47 -5.77 13.87
C ALA A 369 -3.01 -6.07 14.24
N LEU A 370 -2.08 -5.27 13.72
CA LEU A 370 -0.66 -5.30 14.07
C LEU A 370 -0.35 -4.12 15.01
N ARG A 371 0.13 -4.43 16.21
CA ARG A 371 0.30 -3.46 17.30
C ARG A 371 1.72 -3.47 17.85
N GLY A 372 2.12 -2.38 18.51
CA GLY A 372 3.45 -2.27 19.15
C GLY A 372 4.62 -2.17 18.16
N GLY A 373 4.32 -2.00 16.87
CA GLY A 373 5.30 -1.73 15.83
C GLY A 373 5.71 -0.28 15.81
N HIS A 374 4.86 0.56 15.25
CA HIS A 374 5.13 1.98 15.10
C HIS A 374 4.66 2.78 16.30
N ALA A 375 5.23 3.98 16.46
CA ALA A 375 4.86 4.95 17.48
C ALA A 375 4.17 6.21 16.91
N ALA A 376 3.94 6.22 15.59
CA ALA A 376 3.29 7.31 14.86
C ALA A 376 2.56 6.77 13.63
N ALA A 377 1.90 7.65 12.89
CA ALA A 377 1.10 7.27 11.73
C ALA A 377 1.92 6.48 10.69
N VAL A 378 1.46 5.27 10.38
CA VAL A 378 1.93 4.46 9.25
C VAL A 378 1.48 5.11 7.95
N ARG A 379 2.40 5.33 7.02
CA ARG A 379 2.19 6.07 5.77
C ARG A 379 2.30 5.18 4.54
N SER A 380 3.02 4.07 4.64
CA SER A 380 3.25 3.16 3.52
C SER A 380 3.38 1.73 3.99
N PHE A 381 3.00 0.81 3.12
CA PHE A 381 3.22 -0.61 3.31
C PHE A 381 3.55 -1.29 1.98
N CYS A 382 4.17 -2.46 2.04
CA CYS A 382 4.40 -3.31 0.89
C CYS A 382 4.26 -4.77 1.32
N TRP A 383 3.36 -5.50 0.66
CA TRP A 383 3.17 -6.93 0.90
C TRP A 383 4.01 -7.74 -0.08
N ASP A 384 4.71 -8.72 0.49
CA ASP A 384 5.55 -9.65 -0.23
C ASP A 384 4.88 -11.02 -0.30
N VAL A 385 4.27 -11.32 -1.43
CA VAL A 385 3.55 -12.59 -1.65
C VAL A 385 4.49 -13.81 -1.54
N ALA A 386 5.78 -13.64 -1.86
CA ALA A 386 6.74 -14.74 -1.89
C ALA A 386 7.23 -15.13 -0.49
N ASP A 387 7.48 -14.13 0.37
CA ASP A 387 7.95 -14.31 1.75
C ASP A 387 6.80 -14.29 2.78
N GLU A 388 5.57 -14.02 2.32
CA GLU A 388 4.37 -13.81 3.13
C GLU A 388 4.64 -12.81 4.26
N SER A 389 5.30 -11.71 3.90
CA SER A 389 5.78 -10.70 4.83
C SER A 389 5.28 -9.31 4.46
N LEU A 390 5.17 -8.46 5.48
CA LEU A 390 4.71 -7.09 5.33
C LEU A 390 5.85 -6.15 5.71
N LEU A 391 6.13 -5.16 4.85
CA LEU A 391 6.95 -4.01 5.19
C LEU A 391 6.06 -2.83 5.49
N THR A 392 6.40 -2.04 6.51
CA THR A 392 5.64 -0.85 6.91
C THR A 392 6.57 0.31 7.23
N GLY A 393 6.20 1.50 6.77
CA GLY A 393 6.93 2.75 6.98
C GLY A 393 6.03 3.80 7.59
N ALA A 394 6.54 4.54 8.56
CA ALA A 394 5.77 5.49 9.33
C ALA A 394 6.51 6.81 9.58
N GLU A 395 5.80 7.74 10.23
CA GLU A 395 6.32 9.04 10.66
C GLU A 395 7.30 8.96 11.83
N ASP A 396 7.43 7.81 12.47
CA ASP A 396 8.45 7.55 13.50
C ASP A 396 9.86 7.28 12.92
N ALA A 397 10.00 7.44 11.59
CA ALA A 397 11.21 7.20 10.82
C ALA A 397 11.72 5.74 10.89
N GLN A 398 10.84 4.77 11.21
CA GLN A 398 11.16 3.35 11.22
C GLN A 398 10.56 2.63 10.02
N LEU A 399 11.38 1.74 9.43
CA LEU A 399 10.94 0.68 8.53
C LEU A 399 10.87 -0.62 9.34
N LEU A 400 9.72 -1.28 9.34
CA LEU A 400 9.51 -2.55 10.03
C LEU A 400 9.24 -3.66 9.03
N LEU A 401 9.74 -4.85 9.32
CA LEU A 401 9.45 -6.09 8.60
C LEU A 401 8.69 -7.02 9.53
N TRP A 402 7.49 -7.40 9.12
CA TRP A 402 6.61 -8.32 9.82
C TRP A 402 6.65 -9.68 9.12
N LYS A 403 6.92 -10.76 9.86
CA LYS A 403 6.91 -12.13 9.33
C LYS A 403 6.09 -13.08 10.21
N PRO A 404 5.51 -14.14 9.63
CA PRO A 404 4.79 -15.15 10.40
C PRO A 404 5.69 -15.80 11.45
N GLY A 405 5.27 -15.78 12.73
CA GLY A 405 5.95 -16.50 13.81
C GLY A 405 7.35 -15.99 14.17
N ALA A 406 7.70 -14.76 13.76
CA ALA A 406 8.98 -14.18 14.13
C ALA A 406 9.03 -13.83 15.62
N ALA A 407 10.12 -14.21 16.29
CA ALA A 407 10.46 -13.67 17.61
C ALA A 407 11.33 -12.43 17.43
N GLU A 408 10.88 -11.27 17.91
CA GLU A 408 11.68 -10.05 17.88
C GLU A 408 13.00 -10.30 18.62
N ARG A 409 14.13 -10.30 17.90
CA ARG A 409 15.44 -10.35 18.55
C ARG A 409 15.70 -8.99 19.20
N SER A 410 15.28 -8.83 20.46
CA SER A 410 15.50 -7.60 21.21
C SER A 410 16.98 -7.22 21.19
N LEU A 411 17.31 -6.05 20.65
CA LEU A 411 18.58 -5.36 20.93
C LEU A 411 18.49 -4.68 22.30
N ALA A 412 18.03 -5.39 23.32
CA ALA A 412 17.98 -4.91 24.69
C ALA A 412 19.30 -5.22 25.42
N LYS A 413 20.38 -4.53 25.04
CA LYS A 413 21.43 -4.23 26.02
C LYS A 413 21.11 -2.88 26.64
N LYS A 414 20.51 -2.92 27.83
CA LYS A 414 20.36 -1.81 28.78
C LYS A 414 21.67 -1.01 28.86
N ALA A 415 21.67 0.21 28.35
CA ALA A 415 22.59 1.25 28.80
C ALA A 415 21.76 2.22 29.66
N SER A 416 21.74 1.95 30.96
CA SER A 416 21.25 2.91 31.96
C SER A 416 22.21 4.09 32.02
N LEU A 417 21.96 5.15 31.26
CA LEU A 417 22.62 6.44 31.45
C LEU A 417 21.70 7.35 32.27
N LYS A 418 22.15 7.59 33.50
CA LYS A 418 21.54 8.54 34.43
C LYS A 418 21.52 9.93 33.79
N THR A 419 20.33 10.46 33.56
CA THR A 419 20.13 11.85 33.15
C THR A 419 20.44 12.77 34.34
N ALA A 420 21.61 13.42 34.32
CA ALA A 420 21.85 14.58 35.15
C ALA A 420 21.10 15.78 34.53
N SER A 421 20.12 16.29 35.28
CA SER A 421 19.32 17.47 34.98
C SER A 421 20.21 18.71 34.76
N ALA A 422 20.06 19.36 33.60
CA ALA A 422 20.57 20.71 33.35
C ALA A 422 19.40 21.65 32.99
N VAL A 423 18.64 22.02 34.01
CA VAL A 423 17.79 23.23 34.00
C VAL A 423 18.69 24.40 34.39
N GLN A 424 18.90 25.35 33.46
CA GLN A 424 19.06 26.80 33.66
C GLN A 424 19.88 27.42 32.50
N LYS A 425 19.22 27.88 31.44
CA LYS A 425 19.74 28.98 30.62
C LYS A 425 19.08 30.27 31.11
N ARG A 426 19.78 31.01 31.97
CA ARG A 426 19.47 32.40 32.28
C ARG A 426 19.81 33.28 31.08
N VAL A 427 18.79 33.99 30.60
CA VAL A 427 18.88 35.14 29.69
C VAL A 427 19.77 36.22 30.32
N ARG A 428 20.82 36.66 29.63
CA ARG A 428 21.57 37.89 29.95
C ARG A 428 21.32 38.91 28.83
N VAL A 429 20.48 39.89 29.14
CA VAL A 429 20.37 41.15 28.39
C VAL A 429 21.42 42.11 28.94
N HIS A 430 22.17 42.75 28.04
CA HIS A 430 23.17 43.78 28.35
C HIS A 430 22.52 45.04 28.93
N SER A 431 23.03 45.52 30.07
CA SER A 431 22.91 46.92 30.47
C SER A 431 24.25 47.38 31.05
N THR A 432 25.05 48.06 30.23
CA THR A 432 26.29 48.74 30.62
C THR A 432 25.95 50.03 31.37
N CYS A 433 26.41 50.13 32.62
CA CYS A 433 26.38 51.34 33.42
C CYS A 433 27.71 52.10 33.25
N LEU A 434 27.60 53.36 32.85
CA LEU A 434 28.65 54.36 32.94
C LEU A 434 29.06 54.60 34.39
N ARG A 435 30.37 54.64 34.67
CA ARG A 435 30.97 55.61 35.60
C ARG A 435 32.47 55.72 35.37
N SER A 436 32.91 56.97 35.19
CA SER A 436 34.29 57.41 35.05
C SER A 436 35.00 57.48 36.41
N SER A 437 36.34 57.39 36.40
CA SER A 437 37.24 58.54 36.58
C SER A 437 38.59 58.12 37.20
N LYS A 438 39.65 58.74 36.66
CA LYS A 438 40.95 59.10 37.28
C LYS A 438 41.84 57.92 37.72
N LYS A 439 43.02 57.75 37.15
CA LYS A 439 44.18 58.66 37.15
C LYS A 439 45.12 58.35 36.01
#